data_AF-A0A954YZB0-F1
#
_entry.id   AF-A0A954YZB0-F1
#
_cell.length_a   1.000
_cell.length_b   1.000
_cell.length_c   1.000
_cell.angle_alpha   90.00
_cell.angle_beta   90.00
_cell.angle_gamma   90.00
#
_symmetry.space_group_name_H-M   'P 1'
#
loop_
_entity.id
_entity.type
_entity.pdbx_description
1 polymer ?
#
loop_
_entity_poly.entity_id
_entity_poly.type
_entity_poly.pdbx_seq_one_letter_code
_entity_poly.pdbx_strand_id
1 'polypeptide(L)'
;MFATMILMLPLMQAISDSERSPEPASVHKAHFDAMCNEPTHPDLLKGPGQPILPRGTNTAPCATVFGYLPYWESAANVRYDLISHIACFSVEVNADGSLGNDHGWPWTSVINDAHEAGVKVILVATLFNGSQIDTLISSPANRANFFANIKAKMLQGSADGLNIDFESGTTWQDEINSFMAELTSYLHAEIPGSEVTIAGPAVNWSNR
;
A
#
# COMPACT_ATOMS: atom_id res chain seq x y z
N MET A 1 13.56 -22.34 -74.34
CA MET A 1 12.19 -22.68 -73.93
C MET A 1 12.30 -23.66 -72.78
N PHE A 2 12.12 -23.18 -71.54
CA PHE A 2 11.59 -23.87 -70.35
C PHE A 2 11.75 -22.88 -69.20
N ALA A 3 10.62 -22.36 -68.75
CA ALA A 3 10.49 -21.47 -67.60
C ALA A 3 10.39 -22.32 -66.33
N THR A 4 11.04 -21.90 -65.24
CA THR A 4 10.69 -22.40 -63.90
C THR A 4 10.86 -21.28 -62.87
N MET A 5 9.70 -20.68 -62.60
CA MET A 5 9.14 -20.14 -61.36
C MET A 5 10.05 -19.86 -60.16
N ILE A 6 9.93 -18.61 -59.69
CA ILE A 6 10.44 -17.99 -58.47
C ILE A 6 9.90 -18.68 -57.21
N LEU A 7 10.75 -18.86 -56.18
CA LEU A 7 10.31 -18.85 -54.79
C LEU A 7 11.26 -17.97 -53.97
N MET A 8 10.85 -16.71 -53.78
CA MET A 8 11.51 -15.75 -52.89
C MET A 8 10.95 -16.02 -51.49
N LEU A 9 11.75 -16.60 -50.59
CA LEU A 9 11.40 -16.70 -49.18
C LEU A 9 11.39 -15.28 -48.58
N PRO A 10 10.29 -14.80 -47.98
CA PRO A 10 10.35 -13.60 -47.17
C PRO A 10 10.99 -13.99 -45.83
N LEU A 11 12.15 -13.40 -45.54
CA LEU A 11 12.77 -13.39 -44.22
C LEU A 11 11.87 -12.56 -43.29
N MET A 12 10.88 -13.20 -42.68
CA MET A 12 10.09 -12.59 -41.63
C MET A 12 10.89 -12.73 -40.33
N GLN A 13 11.74 -11.74 -40.07
CA GLN A 13 12.38 -11.59 -38.76
C GLN A 13 11.26 -11.28 -37.76
N ALA A 14 10.85 -12.30 -37.01
CA ALA A 14 10.09 -12.09 -35.80
C ALA A 14 10.99 -11.24 -34.89
N ILE A 15 10.61 -9.98 -34.68
CA ILE A 15 11.10 -9.20 -33.55
C ILE A 15 10.54 -9.94 -32.34
N SER A 16 11.37 -10.74 -31.69
CA SER A 16 11.05 -11.24 -30.36
C SER A 16 10.95 -10.04 -29.45
N ASP A 17 9.89 -9.96 -28.65
CA ASP A 17 9.75 -9.06 -27.49
C ASP A 17 10.78 -9.40 -26.37
N SER A 18 12.01 -9.74 -26.75
CA SER A 18 13.09 -9.95 -25.79
C SER A 18 13.76 -8.61 -25.50
N GLU A 19 13.78 -8.27 -24.21
CA GLU A 19 14.46 -7.12 -23.58
C GLU A 19 13.58 -5.90 -23.26
N ARG A 20 12.37 -6.13 -22.71
CA ARG A 20 11.93 -5.20 -21.67
C ARG A 20 12.79 -5.47 -20.43
N SER A 21 13.65 -4.52 -20.06
CA SER A 21 14.31 -4.54 -18.74
C SER A 21 13.23 -4.78 -17.68
N PRO A 22 13.46 -5.64 -16.67
CA PRO A 22 12.55 -5.70 -15.53
C PRO A 22 12.36 -4.28 -15.00
N GLU A 23 11.11 -3.91 -14.72
CA GLU A 23 10.88 -2.61 -14.09
C GLU A 23 11.66 -2.59 -12.76
N PRO A 24 12.40 -1.50 -12.48
CA PRO A 24 13.10 -1.38 -11.22
C PRO A 24 12.08 -1.46 -10.09
N ALA A 25 12.47 -2.09 -8.97
CA ALA A 25 11.63 -2.13 -7.79
C ALA A 25 11.22 -0.70 -7.38
N SER A 26 9.98 -0.56 -6.89
CA SER A 26 9.54 0.70 -6.32
C SER A 26 10.40 1.10 -5.14
N VAL A 27 10.38 2.39 -4.79
CA VAL A 27 11.16 2.91 -3.66
C VAL A 27 10.73 2.27 -2.33
N HIS A 28 9.44 2.03 -2.11
CA HIS A 28 8.96 1.38 -0.90
C HIS A 28 9.37 -0.09 -0.84
N LYS A 29 9.21 -0.84 -1.94
CA LYS A 29 9.69 -2.23 -2.01
C LYS A 29 11.20 -2.31 -1.75
N ALA A 30 11.99 -1.46 -2.41
CA ALA A 30 13.44 -1.49 -2.28
C ALA A 30 13.89 -1.19 -0.83
N HIS A 31 13.27 -0.22 -0.17
CA HIS A 31 13.58 0.11 1.22
C HIS A 31 13.07 -0.96 2.19
N PHE A 32 11.86 -1.50 1.96
CA PHE A 32 11.32 -2.60 2.77
C PHE A 32 12.21 -3.83 2.67
N ASP A 33 12.63 -4.25 1.48
CA ASP A 33 13.51 -5.42 1.31
C ASP A 33 14.85 -5.24 2.04
N ALA A 34 15.35 -4.00 2.16
CA ALA A 34 16.58 -3.68 2.88
C ALA A 34 16.40 -3.66 4.41
N MET A 35 15.24 -3.23 4.89
CA MET A 35 14.99 -2.94 6.31
C MET A 35 14.05 -3.95 6.98
N CYS A 36 13.53 -4.95 6.26
CA CYS A 36 12.48 -5.87 6.74
C CYS A 36 12.81 -6.66 8.02
N ASN A 37 14.10 -6.77 8.36
CA ASN A 37 14.58 -7.46 9.56
C ASN A 37 14.91 -6.51 10.72
N GLU A 38 14.84 -5.20 10.52
CA GLU A 38 15.04 -4.23 11.60
C GLU A 38 13.86 -4.29 12.58
N PRO A 39 14.09 -4.02 13.88
CA PRO A 39 13.00 -3.92 14.83
C PRO A 39 12.20 -2.63 14.61
N THR A 40 10.95 -2.63 15.04
CA THR A 40 10.17 -1.39 15.19
C THR A 40 10.92 -0.41 16.09
N HIS A 41 11.09 0.81 15.61
CA HIS A 41 11.77 1.84 16.36
C HIS A 41 11.00 2.14 17.66
N PRO A 42 11.66 2.15 18.83
CA PRO A 42 10.98 2.10 20.12
C PRO A 42 10.17 3.34 20.46
N ASP A 43 10.45 4.49 19.84
CA ASP A 43 9.70 5.73 20.09
C ASP A 43 8.27 5.70 19.51
N LEU A 44 8.01 4.85 18.51
CA LEU A 44 6.70 4.69 17.89
C LEU A 44 5.69 4.10 18.89
N LEU A 45 6.20 3.27 19.81
CA LEU A 45 5.38 2.41 20.66
C LEU A 45 5.06 2.97 22.05
N LYS A 46 5.63 4.11 22.47
CA LYS A 46 5.78 4.52 23.89
C LYS A 46 4.68 3.99 24.84
N GLY A 47 5.03 2.88 25.50
CA GLY A 47 4.37 2.31 26.67
C GLY A 47 3.07 1.54 26.43
N PRO A 48 2.97 0.25 26.79
CA PRO A 48 1.69 -0.45 26.81
C PRO A 48 0.71 0.23 27.78
N GLY A 49 -0.53 0.45 27.33
CA GLY A 49 -1.64 0.90 28.18
C GLY A 49 -1.98 2.39 28.14
N GLN A 50 -1.33 3.19 27.29
CA GLN A 50 -1.84 4.53 26.99
C GLN A 50 -3.12 4.43 26.14
N PRO A 51 -4.21 5.13 26.50
CA PRO A 51 -5.39 5.17 25.66
C PRO A 51 -5.10 5.91 24.36
N ILE A 52 -5.69 5.44 23.25
CA ILE A 52 -5.68 6.17 21.98
C ILE A 52 -6.69 7.31 22.09
N LEU A 53 -6.25 8.52 21.78
CA LEU A 53 -7.07 9.73 21.84
C LEU A 53 -7.81 9.97 20.52
N PRO A 54 -9.02 10.55 20.55
CA PRO A 54 -9.70 10.99 19.33
C PRO A 54 -8.89 12.07 18.61
N ARG A 55 -9.00 12.12 17.27
CA ARG A 55 -8.42 13.19 16.45
C ARG A 55 -9.02 14.55 16.82
N GLY A 56 -8.15 15.51 17.10
CA GLY A 56 -8.48 16.91 17.34
C GLY A 56 -9.03 17.60 16.10
N THR A 57 -9.51 18.84 16.29
CA THR A 57 -10.14 19.64 15.22
C THR A 57 -9.19 20.68 14.61
N ASN A 58 -7.91 20.66 14.95
CA ASN A 58 -6.92 21.56 14.36
C ASN A 58 -6.71 21.20 12.89
N THR A 59 -6.87 22.17 12.00
CA THR A 59 -6.80 21.93 10.55
C THR A 59 -5.75 22.85 9.92
N ALA A 60 -4.54 22.31 9.80
CA ALA A 60 -3.49 22.76 8.90
C ALA A 60 -2.83 21.49 8.33
N PRO A 61 -2.15 21.56 7.17
CA PRO A 61 -2.12 22.63 6.17
C PRO A 61 -3.42 22.74 5.34
N CYS A 62 -3.56 23.81 4.55
CA CYS A 62 -4.70 24.03 3.63
C CYS A 62 -4.69 23.16 2.36
N ALA A 63 -3.74 22.23 2.28
CA ALA A 63 -3.59 21.25 1.21
C ALA A 63 -3.35 19.86 1.81
N THR A 64 -3.53 18.81 1.02
CA THR A 64 -3.10 17.47 1.42
C THR A 64 -1.58 17.39 1.37
N VAL A 65 -0.94 17.18 2.52
CA VAL A 65 0.48 16.89 2.65
C VAL A 65 0.58 15.54 3.35
N PHE A 66 0.97 14.53 2.59
CA PHE A 66 0.89 13.12 2.96
C PHE A 66 2.31 12.58 3.18
N GLY A 67 2.67 12.27 4.43
CA GLY A 67 4.00 11.79 4.78
C GLY A 67 3.99 10.31 5.17
N TYR A 68 4.93 9.51 4.66
CA TYR A 68 5.14 8.13 5.11
C TYR A 68 6.11 8.08 6.28
N LEU A 69 5.80 7.25 7.28
CA LEU A 69 6.65 6.93 8.42
C LEU A 69 6.87 5.41 8.47
N PRO A 70 8.02 4.91 8.01
CA PRO A 70 8.39 3.50 8.14
C PRO A 70 8.65 3.10 9.60
N TYR A 71 8.33 1.86 9.95
CA TYR A 71 8.44 1.36 11.32
C TYR A 71 9.87 1.35 11.87
N TRP A 72 10.88 1.32 11.01
CA TRP A 72 12.29 1.34 11.38
C TRP A 72 12.84 2.76 11.61
N GLU A 73 12.06 3.81 11.31
CA GLU A 73 12.46 5.20 11.48
C GLU A 73 11.93 5.81 12.79
N SER A 74 12.65 6.81 13.30
CA SER A 74 12.22 7.58 14.46
C SER A 74 11.15 8.62 14.10
N ALA A 75 10.14 8.77 14.95
CA ALA A 75 9.14 9.84 14.83
C ALA A 75 9.56 11.16 15.50
N ALA A 76 10.73 11.22 16.17
CA ALA A 76 11.11 12.33 17.04
C ALA A 76 11.17 13.71 16.35
N ASN A 77 11.37 13.75 15.04
CA ASN A 77 11.48 14.98 14.25
C ASN A 77 10.25 15.25 13.37
N VAL A 78 9.17 14.48 13.52
CA VAL A 78 7.94 14.70 12.74
C VAL A 78 7.33 16.04 13.14
N ARG A 79 7.12 16.89 12.13
CA ARG A 79 6.47 18.21 12.27
C ARG A 79 5.00 18.09 11.88
N TYR A 80 4.17 17.66 12.83
CA TYR A 80 2.73 17.45 12.60
C TYR A 80 2.01 18.72 12.15
N ASP A 81 2.54 19.91 12.46
CA ASP A 81 2.02 21.19 11.97
C ASP A 81 2.17 21.41 10.45
N LEU A 82 3.01 20.61 9.78
CA LEU A 82 3.31 20.74 8.35
C LEU A 82 2.69 19.65 7.48
N ILE A 83 2.08 18.62 8.07
CA ILE A 83 1.46 17.49 7.36
C ILE A 83 -0.03 17.42 7.71
N SER A 84 -0.83 16.84 6.82
CA SER A 84 -2.25 16.56 7.11
C SER A 84 -2.52 15.07 7.30
N HIS A 85 -1.62 14.21 6.81
CA HIS A 85 -1.72 12.76 6.94
C HIS A 85 -0.35 12.18 7.26
N ILE A 86 -0.31 11.25 8.20
CA ILE A 86 0.85 10.39 8.44
C ILE A 86 0.48 8.94 8.11
N ALA A 87 1.22 8.34 7.19
CA ALA A 87 1.03 6.97 6.74
C ALA A 87 2.03 6.04 7.46
N CYS A 88 1.51 5.24 8.38
CA CYS A 88 2.30 4.33 9.20
C CYS A 88 2.60 3.06 8.42
N PHE A 89 3.83 2.97 7.92
CA PHE A 89 4.31 1.89 7.05
C PHE A 89 5.04 0.82 7.89
N SER A 90 4.49 -0.38 8.09
CA SER A 90 3.32 -0.95 7.44
C SER A 90 2.75 -2.14 8.23
N VAL A 91 1.67 -2.74 7.70
CA VAL A 91 1.21 -4.08 8.04
C VAL A 91 1.32 -4.95 6.78
N GLU A 92 2.00 -6.09 6.89
CA GLU A 92 2.16 -7.03 5.80
C GLU A 92 0.87 -7.81 5.52
N VAL A 93 0.61 -8.13 4.25
CA VAL A 93 -0.56 -8.89 3.80
C VAL A 93 -0.13 -10.18 3.10
N ASN A 94 -0.89 -11.25 3.25
CA ASN A 94 -0.68 -12.51 2.54
C ASN A 94 -1.71 -12.72 1.41
N ALA A 95 -1.40 -13.63 0.49
CA ALA A 95 -2.24 -13.96 -0.67
C ALA A 95 -3.67 -14.42 -0.32
N ASP A 96 -3.88 -15.01 0.86
CA ASP A 96 -5.18 -15.50 1.33
C ASP A 96 -5.99 -14.43 2.08
N GLY A 97 -5.47 -13.20 2.18
CA GLY A 97 -6.07 -12.09 2.93
C GLY A 97 -5.83 -12.14 4.43
N SER A 98 -5.01 -13.06 4.94
CA SER A 98 -4.46 -12.95 6.29
C SER A 98 -3.40 -11.85 6.36
N LEU A 99 -3.10 -11.39 7.57
CA LEU A 99 -2.05 -10.41 7.81
C LEU A 99 -0.78 -11.10 8.30
N GLY A 100 0.37 -10.60 7.86
CA GLY A 100 1.69 -11.01 8.30
C GLY A 100 2.13 -10.22 9.54
N ASN A 101 3.38 -9.77 9.52
CA ASN A 101 3.91 -8.90 10.56
C ASN A 101 3.19 -7.55 10.55
N ASP A 102 2.84 -7.05 11.73
CA ASP A 102 2.20 -5.73 11.91
C ASP A 102 3.18 -4.69 12.48
N HIS A 103 4.44 -5.08 12.67
CA HIS A 103 5.52 -4.25 13.18
C HIS A 103 5.14 -3.51 14.46
N GLY A 104 4.41 -4.19 15.36
CA GLY A 104 4.04 -3.67 16.67
C GLY A 104 2.88 -2.67 16.64
N TRP A 105 2.10 -2.63 15.55
CA TRP A 105 0.87 -1.84 15.49
C TRP A 105 -0.09 -2.23 16.64
N PRO A 106 -0.71 -1.26 17.35
CA PRO A 106 -0.72 0.18 17.07
C PRO A 106 0.45 0.97 17.67
N TRP A 107 0.93 1.96 16.91
CA TRP A 107 1.98 2.88 17.36
C TRP A 107 1.39 4.04 18.15
N THR A 108 0.98 3.77 19.39
CA THR A 108 0.18 4.69 20.21
C THR A 108 0.81 6.08 20.37
N SER A 109 2.14 6.20 20.41
CA SER A 109 2.79 7.51 20.51
C SER A 109 2.53 8.35 19.26
N VAL A 110 2.76 7.77 18.08
CA VAL A 110 2.54 8.45 16.79
C VAL A 110 1.07 8.79 16.62
N ILE A 111 0.18 7.85 16.93
CA ILE A 111 -1.26 8.04 16.81
C ILE A 111 -1.72 9.23 17.66
N ASN A 112 -1.31 9.26 18.94
CA ASN A 112 -1.73 10.33 19.84
C ASN A 112 -1.13 11.69 19.47
N ASP A 113 0.16 11.74 19.11
CA ASP A 113 0.82 12.99 18.69
C ASP A 113 0.18 13.56 17.41
N ALA A 114 -0.14 12.69 16.44
CA ALA A 114 -0.84 13.07 15.21
C ALA A 114 -2.27 13.55 15.50
N HIS A 115 -3.04 12.79 16.27
CA HIS A 115 -4.41 13.11 16.61
C HIS A 115 -4.53 14.41 17.42
N GLU A 116 -3.63 14.67 18.37
CA GLU A 116 -3.59 15.94 19.10
C GLU A 116 -3.35 17.14 18.15
N ALA A 117 -2.51 16.95 17.14
CA ALA A 117 -2.27 17.94 16.10
C ALA A 117 -3.38 18.04 15.04
N GLY A 118 -4.40 17.16 15.09
CA GLY A 118 -5.47 17.07 14.09
C GLY A 118 -5.06 16.40 12.77
N VAL A 119 -3.88 15.77 12.73
CA VAL A 119 -3.35 15.02 11.59
C VAL A 119 -4.05 13.66 11.50
N LYS A 120 -4.39 13.23 10.28
CA LYS A 120 -4.97 11.91 10.06
C LYS A 120 -3.93 10.82 10.13
N VAL A 121 -4.24 9.72 10.81
CA VAL A 121 -3.39 8.53 10.83
C VAL A 121 -3.87 7.52 9.79
N ILE A 122 -3.02 7.19 8.83
CA ILE A 122 -3.32 6.25 7.75
C ILE A 122 -2.51 4.97 7.98
N LEU A 123 -3.19 3.84 8.12
CA LEU A 123 -2.52 2.54 8.16
C LEU A 123 -2.09 2.16 6.74
N VAL A 124 -0.87 1.66 6.54
CA VAL A 124 -0.42 1.16 5.22
C VAL A 124 -0.42 -0.36 5.20
N ALA A 125 -1.13 -0.95 4.24
CA ALA A 125 -1.10 -2.40 3.98
C ALA A 125 -0.18 -2.69 2.80
N THR A 126 0.84 -3.53 3.00
CA THR A 126 1.87 -3.80 2.00
C THR A 126 1.84 -5.24 1.50
N LEU A 127 1.97 -5.41 0.18
CA LEU A 127 2.21 -6.68 -0.47
C LEU A 127 3.02 -6.46 -1.74
N PHE A 128 4.22 -7.02 -1.81
CA PHE A 128 5.19 -6.73 -2.88
C PHE A 128 5.46 -7.89 -3.84
N ASN A 129 4.68 -8.97 -3.73
CA ASN A 129 4.76 -10.13 -4.62
C ASN A 129 3.57 -10.15 -5.58
N GLY A 130 3.82 -9.95 -6.88
CA GLY A 130 2.77 -9.86 -7.90
C GLY A 130 1.81 -11.06 -7.94
N SER A 131 2.30 -12.30 -7.81
CA SER A 131 1.43 -13.48 -7.81
C SER A 131 0.56 -13.61 -6.57
N GLN A 132 1.05 -13.12 -5.42
CA GLN A 132 0.26 -13.05 -4.20
C GLN A 132 -0.80 -11.95 -4.28
N ILE A 133 -0.46 -10.80 -4.88
CA ILE A 133 -1.43 -9.74 -5.17
C ILE A 133 -2.56 -10.29 -6.04
N ASP A 134 -2.24 -10.93 -7.17
CA ASP A 134 -3.23 -11.54 -8.06
C ASP A 134 -4.15 -12.52 -7.31
N THR A 135 -3.55 -13.42 -6.51
CA THR A 135 -4.30 -14.41 -5.73
C THR A 135 -5.24 -13.76 -4.72
N LEU A 136 -4.80 -12.68 -4.07
CA LEU A 136 -5.60 -11.93 -3.12
C LEU A 136 -6.79 -11.24 -3.79
N ILE A 137 -6.51 -10.48 -4.85
CA ILE A 137 -7.54 -9.60 -5.42
C ILE A 137 -8.54 -10.35 -6.30
N SER A 138 -8.14 -11.45 -6.95
CA SER A 138 -9.01 -12.20 -7.87
C SER A 138 -9.94 -13.20 -7.18
N SER A 139 -9.82 -13.36 -5.86
CA SER A 139 -10.66 -14.25 -5.06
C SER A 139 -11.56 -13.45 -4.13
N PRO A 140 -12.90 -13.47 -4.32
CA PRO A 140 -13.85 -12.81 -3.40
C PRO A 140 -13.69 -13.27 -1.95
N ALA A 141 -13.32 -14.52 -1.71
CA ALA A 141 -13.09 -15.05 -0.37
C ALA A 141 -11.82 -14.44 0.27
N ASN A 142 -10.72 -14.32 -0.49
CA ASN A 142 -9.49 -13.72 0.00
C ASN A 142 -9.68 -12.21 0.25
N ARG A 143 -10.39 -11.50 -0.65
CA ARG A 143 -10.78 -10.10 -0.46
C ARG A 143 -11.57 -9.91 0.85
N ALA A 144 -12.60 -10.72 1.07
CA ALA A 144 -13.42 -10.63 2.28
C ALA A 144 -12.60 -10.89 3.56
N ASN A 145 -11.66 -11.85 3.53
CA ASN A 145 -10.74 -12.11 4.63
C ASN A 145 -9.84 -10.90 4.91
N PHE A 146 -9.23 -10.34 3.86
CA PHE A 146 -8.41 -9.13 3.97
C PHE A 146 -9.20 -7.96 4.56
N PHE A 147 -10.40 -7.69 4.04
CA PHE A 147 -11.24 -6.58 4.50
C PHE A 147 -11.57 -6.68 5.99
N ALA A 148 -11.93 -7.88 6.45
CA ALA A 148 -12.21 -8.11 7.87
C ALA A 148 -10.97 -7.90 8.75
N ASN A 149 -9.82 -8.42 8.33
CA ASN A 149 -8.58 -8.33 9.10
C ASN A 149 -8.02 -6.90 9.14
N ILE A 150 -8.00 -6.20 8.01
CA ILE A 150 -7.46 -4.84 7.96
C ILE A 150 -8.37 -3.85 8.69
N LYS A 151 -9.70 -4.03 8.64
CA LYS A 151 -10.64 -3.28 9.49
C LYS A 151 -10.32 -3.46 10.96
N ALA A 152 -10.07 -4.70 11.40
CA ALA A 152 -9.73 -4.96 12.80
C ALA A 152 -8.46 -4.22 13.23
N LYS A 153 -7.44 -4.14 12.36
CA LYS A 153 -6.23 -3.35 12.61
C LYS A 153 -6.48 -1.83 12.61
N MET A 154 -7.31 -1.33 11.71
CA MET A 154 -7.72 0.08 11.72
C MET A 154 -8.43 0.44 13.02
N LEU A 155 -9.39 -0.39 13.48
CA LEU A 155 -10.09 -0.19 14.74
C LEU A 155 -9.13 -0.30 15.94
N GLN A 156 -8.18 -1.23 15.92
CA GLN A 156 -7.17 -1.39 16.97
C GLN A 156 -6.32 -0.12 17.16
N GLY A 157 -5.97 0.55 16.07
CA GLY A 157 -5.17 1.78 16.09
C GLY A 157 -5.98 3.08 15.99
N SER A 158 -7.31 3.01 15.97
CA SER A 158 -8.18 4.14 15.63
C SER A 158 -7.71 4.90 14.38
N ALA A 159 -7.28 4.17 13.34
CA ALA A 159 -6.79 4.77 12.11
C ALA A 159 -7.92 5.51 11.38
N ASP A 160 -7.59 6.68 10.85
CA ASP A 160 -8.49 7.52 10.06
C ASP A 160 -8.60 7.06 8.60
N GLY A 161 -7.75 6.14 8.17
CA GLY A 161 -7.80 5.60 6.82
C GLY A 161 -6.82 4.47 6.58
N LEU A 162 -6.89 3.95 5.35
CA LEU A 162 -6.07 2.87 4.84
C LEU A 162 -5.40 3.32 3.55
N ASN A 163 -4.11 3.01 3.42
CA ASN A 163 -3.37 3.08 2.18
C ASN A 163 -3.04 1.64 1.72
N ILE A 164 -3.37 1.33 0.47
CA ILE A 164 -2.97 0.08 -0.18
C ILE A 164 -1.67 0.34 -0.93
N ASP A 165 -0.61 -0.35 -0.54
CA ASP A 165 0.70 -0.29 -1.18
C ASP A 165 1.06 -1.67 -1.74
N PHE A 166 0.30 -2.04 -2.77
CA PHE A 166 0.45 -3.31 -3.48
C PHE A 166 1.21 -3.06 -4.76
N GLU A 167 2.49 -3.41 -4.76
CA GLU A 167 3.41 -3.07 -5.83
C GLU A 167 3.97 -4.33 -6.48
N SER A 168 4.06 -4.34 -7.81
CA SER A 168 4.41 -5.45 -8.71
C SER A 168 3.23 -6.23 -9.26
N GLY A 169 3.40 -6.81 -10.44
CA GLY A 169 2.37 -7.52 -11.19
C GLY A 169 1.68 -6.63 -12.22
N THR A 170 1.26 -7.23 -13.33
CA THR A 170 0.63 -6.52 -14.47
C THR A 170 -0.75 -7.06 -14.82
N THR A 171 -1.15 -8.15 -14.18
CA THR A 171 -2.36 -8.94 -14.46
C THR A 171 -3.58 -8.45 -13.69
N TRP A 172 -3.35 -7.73 -12.59
CA TRP A 172 -4.39 -7.21 -11.71
C TRP A 172 -4.99 -5.86 -12.11
N GLN A 173 -4.48 -5.22 -13.16
CA GLN A 173 -4.83 -3.83 -13.50
C GLN A 173 -6.32 -3.63 -13.80
N ASP A 174 -7.00 -4.65 -14.32
CA ASP A 174 -8.45 -4.62 -14.55
C ASP A 174 -9.26 -4.84 -13.26
N GLU A 175 -8.71 -5.60 -12.31
CA GLU A 175 -9.40 -6.00 -11.09
C GLU A 175 -9.14 -5.05 -9.91
N ILE A 176 -8.03 -4.31 -9.91
CA ILE A 176 -7.68 -3.39 -8.82
C ILE A 176 -8.74 -2.30 -8.64
N ASN A 177 -9.37 -1.83 -9.71
CA ASN A 177 -10.45 -0.83 -9.62
C ASN A 177 -11.66 -1.40 -8.87
N SER A 178 -12.07 -2.64 -9.20
CA SER A 178 -13.16 -3.33 -8.50
C SER A 178 -12.79 -3.65 -7.05
N PHE A 179 -11.57 -4.14 -6.81
CA PHE A 179 -11.03 -4.36 -5.48
C PHE A 179 -11.08 -3.09 -4.62
N MET A 180 -10.55 -1.97 -5.14
CA MET A 180 -10.54 -0.69 -4.43
C MET A 180 -11.95 -0.15 -4.20
N ALA A 181 -12.86 -0.29 -5.16
CA ALA A 181 -14.26 0.12 -5.01
C ALA A 181 -15.00 -0.69 -3.94
N GLU A 182 -14.80 -2.02 -3.92
CA GLU A 182 -15.36 -2.92 -2.90
C GLU A 182 -14.79 -2.59 -1.51
N LEU A 183 -13.46 -2.44 -1.40
CA LEU A 183 -12.77 -2.08 -0.16
C LEU A 183 -13.27 -0.74 0.38
N THR A 184 -13.37 0.26 -0.49
CA THR A 184 -13.85 1.60 -0.12
C THR A 184 -15.28 1.55 0.38
N SER A 185 -16.17 0.83 -0.32
CA SER A 185 -17.57 0.67 0.09
C SER A 185 -17.67 -0.03 1.44
N TYR A 186 -16.87 -1.08 1.65
CA TYR A 186 -16.82 -1.83 2.91
C TYR A 186 -16.34 -0.94 4.07
N LEU A 187 -15.20 -0.27 3.93
CA LEU A 187 -14.62 0.54 4.98
C LEU A 187 -15.47 1.78 5.31
N HIS A 188 -16.08 2.44 4.34
CA HIS A 188 -16.99 3.56 4.62
C HIS A 188 -18.27 3.13 5.37
N ALA A 189 -18.75 1.90 5.14
CA ALA A 189 -19.88 1.35 5.87
C ALA A 189 -19.51 0.98 7.32
N GLU A 190 -18.34 0.37 7.51
CA GLU A 190 -17.90 -0.17 8.79
C GLU A 190 -17.17 0.86 9.68
N ILE A 191 -16.50 1.84 9.06
CA ILE A 191 -15.75 2.93 9.70
C ILE A 191 -16.12 4.25 8.98
N PRO A 192 -17.28 4.85 9.30
CA PRO A 192 -17.73 6.07 8.65
C PRO A 192 -16.71 7.21 8.79
N GLY A 193 -16.41 7.86 7.66
CA GLY A 193 -15.43 8.94 7.61
C GLY A 193 -13.98 8.51 7.42
N SER A 194 -13.72 7.20 7.29
CA SER A 194 -12.40 6.69 6.91
C SER A 194 -12.01 7.10 5.49
N GLU A 195 -10.71 7.22 5.23
CA GLU A 195 -10.17 7.41 3.88
C GLU A 195 -9.54 6.14 3.32
N VAL A 196 -9.67 5.94 2.02
CA VAL A 196 -9.02 4.83 1.30
C VAL A 196 -8.18 5.39 0.18
N THR A 197 -6.89 5.08 0.20
CA THR A 197 -5.89 5.55 -0.76
C THR A 197 -5.08 4.38 -1.32
N ILE A 198 -4.42 4.58 -2.46
CA ILE A 198 -3.54 3.58 -3.07
C ILE A 198 -2.23 4.24 -3.48
N ALA A 199 -1.11 3.61 -3.17
CA ALA A 199 0.19 3.93 -3.75
C ALA A 199 0.28 3.23 -5.12
N GLY A 200 0.41 4.03 -6.17
CA GLY A 200 0.50 3.56 -7.55
C GLY A 200 1.73 4.11 -8.25
N PRO A 201 2.19 3.48 -9.35
CA PRO A 201 3.35 3.96 -10.09
C PRO A 201 3.09 5.36 -10.65
N ALA A 202 4.14 6.19 -10.68
CA ALA A 202 4.06 7.57 -11.17
C ALA A 202 3.67 7.67 -12.67
N VAL A 203 3.93 6.61 -13.43
CA VAL A 203 3.59 6.49 -14.85
C VAL A 203 3.10 5.06 -15.10
N ASN A 204 2.00 4.92 -15.84
CA ASN A 204 1.58 3.63 -16.37
C ASN A 204 2.40 3.32 -17.63
N TRP A 205 3.48 2.55 -17.46
CA TRP A 205 4.36 2.16 -18.55
C TRP A 205 3.77 1.06 -19.45
N SER A 206 2.61 0.49 -19.13
CA SER A 206 2.01 -0.64 -19.87
C SER A 206 1.19 -0.26 -21.12
N ASN A 207 1.14 1.02 -21.53
CA ASN A 207 0.33 1.49 -22.68
C ASN A 207 -1.15 1.03 -22.61
N ARG A 208 -1.72 0.96 -21.41
CA ARG A 208 -3.14 0.71 -21.17
C ARG A 208 -3.69 1.74 -20.21
#